data_AF-M1MIR5-F1
#
_entry.id   AF-M1MIR5-F1
#
_cell.length_a   1.000
_cell.length_b   1.000
_cell.length_c   1.000
_cell.angle_alpha   90.00
_cell.angle_beta   90.00
_cell.angle_gamma   90.00
#
_symmetry.space_group_name_H-M   'P 1'
#
loop_
_entity.id
_entity.type
_entity.pdbx_description
1 polymer ?
#
loop_
_entity_poly.entity_id
_entity_poly.type
_entity_poly.pdbx_seq_one_letter_code
_entity_poly.pdbx_strand_id
1 'polypeptide(L)'
;MKYEELRTELIRIFNNNNFIEMYKNRKQRKLKFNNEYNYNIQIIYPGYKTKVEGQTVKAYDFRVDYENIAISHANIVVDLYNKVVQAPFLKKELLSFINELGKTGMEIELDKYEKIHTYNFISPSNNLLLHINDVHRSLNKKYLIEGNRKNYSISELSILIPLIVLQEDINYPMPKYQGRKMSFYRYIESISCDNVAQLYEVIRRTLSHTRPILFEGIDYKDIVELSNYV
;
A
#
# COMPACT_ATOMS: atom_id res chain seq x y z
N MET A 1 -0.28 11.61 11.33
CA MET A 1 0.35 12.15 10.12
C MET A 1 -0.54 11.95 8.91
N LYS A 2 -1.02 13.05 8.34
CA LYS A 2 -1.66 13.07 7.01
C LYS A 2 -0.63 12.79 5.91
N TYR A 3 -1.10 12.55 4.68
CA TYR A 3 -0.20 12.23 3.56
C TYR A 3 0.84 13.32 3.25
N GLU A 4 0.48 14.61 3.29
CA GLU A 4 1.44 15.69 3.01
C GLU A 4 2.48 15.87 4.12
N GLU A 5 2.08 15.66 5.37
CA GLU A 5 3.00 15.66 6.51
C GLU A 5 3.96 14.47 6.42
N LEU A 6 3.43 13.27 6.15
CA LEU A 6 4.23 12.06 5.97
C LEU A 6 5.20 12.20 4.78
N ARG A 7 4.75 12.81 3.67
CA ARG A 7 5.59 13.13 2.51
C ARG A 7 6.73 14.07 2.90
N THR A 8 6.40 15.17 3.57
CA THR A 8 7.37 16.16 4.02
C THR A 8 8.40 15.54 4.94
N GLU A 9 7.96 14.72 5.90
CA GLU A 9 8.82 14.03 6.83
C GLU A 9 9.74 13.02 6.15
N LEU A 10 9.24 12.20 5.23
CA LEU A 10 10.08 11.25 4.48
C LEU A 10 11.12 11.97 3.61
N ILE A 11 10.72 13.03 2.89
CA ILE A 11 11.66 13.82 2.07
C ILE A 11 12.73 14.47 2.94
N ARG A 12 12.35 15.01 4.11
CA ARG A 12 13.28 15.56 5.09
C ARG A 12 14.27 14.50 5.57
N ILE A 13 13.78 13.31 5.92
CA ILE A 13 14.62 12.16 6.31
C ILE A 13 15.60 11.81 5.19
N PHE A 14 15.14 11.73 3.94
CA PHE A 14 15.99 11.40 2.79
C PHE A 14 17.11 12.44 2.59
N ASN A 15 16.75 13.72 2.59
CA ASN A 15 17.71 14.81 2.37
C ASN A 15 18.74 14.90 3.49
N ASN A 16 18.35 14.66 4.75
CA ASN A 16 19.25 14.63 5.90
C ASN A 16 20.18 13.40 5.92
N ASN A 17 20.00 12.44 5.01
CA ASN A 17 20.72 11.18 4.99
C ASN A 17 21.38 10.89 3.63
N ASN A 18 21.88 11.93 2.97
CA ASN A 18 22.71 11.88 1.76
C ASN A 18 22.03 11.22 0.54
N PHE A 19 20.74 11.46 0.33
CA PHE A 19 19.97 10.85 -0.77
C PHE A 19 20.65 10.91 -2.15
N ILE A 20 21.14 12.09 -2.55
CA ILE A 20 21.79 12.30 -3.86
C ILE A 20 23.07 11.48 -3.99
N GLU A 21 23.87 11.42 -2.92
CA GLU A 21 25.10 10.64 -2.87
C GLU A 21 24.80 9.14 -3.00
N MET A 22 23.81 8.65 -2.26
CA MET A 22 23.36 7.26 -2.34
C MET A 22 22.92 6.90 -3.76
N TYR A 23 22.15 7.78 -4.41
CA TYR A 23 21.71 7.60 -5.79
C TYR A 23 22.90 7.53 -6.77
N LYS A 24 23.81 8.52 -6.72
CA LYS A 24 24.99 8.59 -7.61
C LYS A 24 25.90 7.37 -7.46
N ASN A 25 26.04 6.87 -6.23
CA ASN A 25 26.86 5.71 -5.91
C ASN A 25 26.13 4.37 -6.12
N ARG A 26 24.88 4.37 -6.60
CA ARG A 26 24.02 3.18 -6.75
C ARG A 26 23.90 2.36 -5.46
N LYS A 27 23.92 3.04 -4.32
CA LYS A 27 23.75 2.44 -2.99
C LYS A 27 22.35 2.71 -2.47
N GLN A 28 21.84 1.78 -1.67
CA GLN A 28 20.62 1.97 -0.93
C GLN A 28 20.95 2.12 0.56
N ARG A 29 20.18 2.96 1.22
CA ARG A 29 20.16 3.12 2.66
C ARG A 29 18.84 2.61 3.20
N LYS A 30 18.93 1.93 4.34
CA LYS A 30 17.80 1.33 5.05
C LYS A 30 17.66 2.04 6.39
N LEU A 31 16.50 2.66 6.63
CA LEU A 31 16.19 3.35 7.88
C LEU A 31 14.99 2.72 8.55
N LYS A 32 15.02 2.59 9.88
CA LYS A 32 13.83 2.22 10.65
C LYS A 32 12.83 3.38 10.62
N PHE A 33 11.57 3.08 10.34
CA PHE A 33 10.48 4.04 10.43
C PHE A 33 9.95 4.09 11.86
N ASN A 34 10.00 5.26 12.48
CA ASN A 34 9.46 5.46 13.82
C ASN A 34 7.94 5.47 13.74
N ASN A 35 7.30 4.60 14.53
CA ASN A 35 5.86 4.46 14.60
C ASN A 35 5.44 4.17 16.04
N GLU A 36 4.20 4.50 16.39
CA GLU A 36 3.68 4.43 17.76
C GLU A 36 3.66 3.01 18.36
N TYR A 37 3.57 1.97 17.51
CA TYR A 37 3.52 0.57 17.96
C TYR A 37 4.89 -0.13 17.95
N ASN A 38 5.99 0.58 17.64
CA ASN A 38 7.34 0.01 17.52
C ASN A 38 7.47 -1.14 16.50
N TYR A 39 6.58 -1.24 15.51
CA TYR A 39 6.68 -2.22 14.44
C TYR A 39 8.02 -2.09 13.69
N ASN A 40 8.57 -3.23 13.26
CA ASN A 40 9.84 -3.28 12.50
C ASN A 40 9.61 -2.91 11.02
N ILE A 41 9.20 -1.66 10.79
CA ILE A 41 9.01 -1.08 9.46
C ILE A 41 10.27 -0.33 9.07
N GLN A 42 10.70 -0.53 7.84
CA GLN A 42 11.93 0.02 7.31
C GLN A 42 11.67 0.68 5.96
N ILE A 43 12.26 1.85 5.76
CA ILE A 43 12.23 2.59 4.49
C ILE A 43 13.59 2.42 3.82
N ILE A 44 13.58 1.90 2.59
CA ILE A 44 14.78 1.72 1.77
C ILE A 44 14.74 2.72 0.61
N TYR A 45 15.76 3.55 0.51
CA TYR A 45 15.90 4.54 -0.56
C TYR A 45 17.37 4.66 -0.98
N PRO A 46 17.68 5.22 -2.15
CA PRO A 46 16.75 5.55 -3.23
C PRO A 46 16.08 4.31 -3.84
N GLY A 47 14.82 4.45 -4.22
CA GLY A 47 14.05 3.43 -4.93
C GLY A 47 14.35 3.41 -6.43
N TYR A 48 13.84 2.40 -7.13
CA TYR A 48 14.10 2.16 -8.55
C TYR A 48 13.63 3.29 -9.47
N LYS A 49 12.54 3.98 -9.11
CA LYS A 49 11.95 5.08 -9.90
C LYS A 49 12.61 6.45 -9.60
N THR A 50 13.61 6.49 -8.72
CA THR A 50 14.32 7.74 -8.37
C THR A 50 14.94 8.39 -9.60
N LYS A 51 14.85 9.72 -9.71
CA LYS A 51 15.54 10.52 -10.74
C LYS A 51 16.27 11.70 -10.10
N VAL A 52 17.55 11.84 -10.42
CA VAL A 52 18.38 12.97 -10.00
C VAL A 52 19.10 13.56 -11.22
N GLU A 53 19.06 14.89 -11.35
CA GLU A 53 19.76 15.65 -12.38
C GLU A 53 20.72 16.63 -11.70
N GLY A 54 22.02 16.45 -11.88
CA GLY A 54 23.03 17.27 -11.21
C GLY A 54 22.97 17.14 -9.69
N GLN A 55 22.52 18.19 -9.00
CA GLN A 55 22.28 18.23 -7.55
C GLN A 55 20.78 18.38 -7.20
N THR A 56 19.90 18.20 -8.17
CA THR A 56 18.45 18.34 -7.99
C THR A 56 17.77 16.98 -8.09
N VAL A 57 17.02 16.61 -7.06
CA VAL A 57 16.14 15.43 -7.10
C VAL A 57 14.90 15.78 -7.92
N LYS A 58 14.67 15.06 -9.01
CA LYS A 58 13.49 15.22 -9.88
C LYS A 58 12.34 14.29 -9.50
N ALA A 59 12.67 13.13 -8.93
CA ALA A 59 11.70 12.19 -8.39
C ALA A 59 12.33 11.42 -7.23
N TYR A 60 11.66 11.42 -6.08
CA TYR A 60 11.99 10.52 -4.97
C TYR A 60 11.29 9.17 -5.20
N ASP A 61 11.89 8.10 -4.73
CA ASP A 61 11.26 6.78 -4.65
C ASP A 61 11.86 6.03 -3.48
N PHE A 62 11.10 5.10 -2.91
CA PHE A 62 11.54 4.28 -1.79
C PHE A 62 10.78 2.95 -1.78
N ARG A 63 11.23 2.01 -0.96
CA ARG A 63 10.55 0.74 -0.70
C ARG A 63 10.23 0.63 0.80
N VAL A 64 9.12 0.01 1.11
CA VAL A 64 8.74 -0.33 2.49
C VAL A 64 9.04 -1.81 2.72
N ASP A 65 9.88 -2.10 3.71
CA ASP A 65 10.02 -3.44 4.26
C ASP A 65 9.31 -3.51 5.62
N TYR A 66 8.63 -4.61 5.89
CA TYR A 66 8.12 -4.95 7.22
C TYR A 66 8.72 -6.28 7.66
N GLU A 67 9.38 -6.29 8.81
CA GLU A 67 10.15 -7.46 9.30
C GLU A 67 11.17 -7.98 8.29
N ASN A 68 11.84 -7.05 7.59
CA ASN A 68 12.81 -7.34 6.52
C ASN A 68 12.21 -7.98 5.25
N ILE A 69 10.89 -7.97 5.09
CA ILE A 69 10.20 -8.44 3.90
C ILE A 69 9.66 -7.22 3.15
N ALA A 70 9.96 -7.10 1.86
CA ALA A 70 9.43 -6.01 1.03
C ALA A 70 7.92 -6.18 0.85
N ILE A 71 7.14 -5.17 1.27
CA ILE A 71 5.68 -5.21 1.17
C ILE A 71 5.23 -4.38 -0.05
N SER A 72 4.35 -4.96 -0.85
CA SER A 72 3.79 -4.33 -2.06
C SER A 72 2.28 -4.13 -1.96
N HIS A 73 1.72 -3.33 -2.86
CA HIS A 73 0.26 -3.21 -3.03
C HIS A 73 -0.43 -4.57 -3.22
N ALA A 74 0.20 -5.51 -3.93
CA ALA A 74 -0.35 -6.85 -4.12
C ALA A 74 -0.47 -7.60 -2.78
N ASN A 75 0.48 -7.41 -1.86
CA ASN A 75 0.39 -8.04 -0.54
C ASN A 75 -0.78 -7.50 0.28
N ILE A 76 -1.04 -6.19 0.22
CA ILE A 76 -2.20 -5.56 0.87
C ILE A 76 -3.52 -6.03 0.25
N VAL A 77 -3.60 -6.10 -1.09
CA VAL A 77 -4.78 -6.60 -1.82
C VAL A 77 -5.15 -8.02 -1.40
N VAL A 78 -4.16 -8.92 -1.31
CA VAL A 78 -4.38 -10.32 -0.88
C VAL A 78 -4.84 -10.39 0.58
N ASP A 79 -4.22 -9.60 1.46
CA ASP A 79 -4.58 -9.58 2.87
C ASP A 79 -6.02 -9.08 3.09
N LEU A 80 -6.41 -7.97 2.45
CA LEU A 80 -7.77 -7.43 2.55
C LEU A 80 -8.83 -8.39 2.00
N TYR A 81 -8.57 -9.02 0.85
CA TYR A 81 -9.44 -10.07 0.32
C TYR A 81 -9.61 -11.23 1.32
N ASN A 82 -8.50 -11.72 1.87
CA ASN A 82 -8.50 -12.82 2.82
C ASN A 82 -9.31 -12.49 4.10
N LYS A 83 -9.26 -11.24 4.58
CA LYS A 83 -10.10 -10.79 5.70
C LYS A 83 -11.58 -10.84 5.37
N VAL A 84 -11.99 -10.40 4.18
CA VAL A 84 -13.40 -10.44 3.76
C VAL A 84 -13.90 -11.87 3.60
N VAL A 85 -13.08 -12.78 3.06
CA VAL A 85 -13.44 -14.20 2.96
C VAL A 85 -13.69 -14.81 4.35
N GLN A 86 -12.88 -14.45 5.34
CA GLN A 86 -13.02 -14.97 6.71
C GLN A 86 -14.21 -14.37 7.46
N ALA A 87 -14.45 -13.06 7.28
CA ALA A 87 -15.52 -12.34 7.96
C ALA A 87 -16.31 -11.45 6.98
N PRO A 88 -17.17 -12.03 6.12
CA PRO A 88 -17.95 -11.25 5.16
C PRO A 88 -18.85 -10.20 5.84
N PHE A 89 -19.29 -10.46 7.06
CA PHE A 89 -20.10 -9.55 7.87
C PHE A 89 -19.34 -8.28 8.32
N LEU A 90 -18.01 -8.25 8.21
CA LEU A 90 -17.16 -7.08 8.49
C LEU A 90 -16.76 -6.29 7.24
N LYS A 91 -17.27 -6.67 6.05
CA LYS A 91 -16.94 -6.02 4.77
C LYS A 91 -17.19 -4.50 4.81
N LYS A 92 -18.30 -4.06 5.41
CA LYS A 92 -18.64 -2.63 5.51
C LYS A 92 -17.65 -1.86 6.37
N GLU A 93 -17.27 -2.41 7.52
CA GLU A 93 -16.27 -1.84 8.42
C GLU A 93 -14.89 -1.76 7.75
N LEU A 94 -14.47 -2.80 7.01
CA LEU A 94 -13.23 -2.76 6.22
C LEU A 94 -13.26 -1.69 5.12
N LEU A 95 -14.38 -1.53 4.41
CA LEU A 95 -14.53 -0.46 3.41
C LEU A 95 -14.42 0.93 4.05
N SER A 96 -15.10 1.14 5.19
CA SER A 96 -15.03 2.41 5.92
C SER A 96 -13.59 2.71 6.37
N PHE A 97 -12.88 1.71 6.90
CA PHE A 97 -11.49 1.83 7.30
C PHE A 97 -10.58 2.26 6.13
N ILE A 98 -10.71 1.61 4.98
CA ILE A 98 -9.94 1.94 3.78
C ILE A 98 -10.29 3.36 3.25
N ASN A 99 -11.56 3.75 3.27
CA ASN A 99 -11.98 5.09 2.85
C ASN A 99 -11.43 6.17 3.80
N GLU A 100 -11.46 5.94 5.11
CA GLU A 100 -10.90 6.87 6.10
C GLU A 100 -9.38 6.99 5.96
N LEU A 101 -8.65 5.87 5.84
CA LEU A 101 -7.21 5.87 5.56
C LEU A 101 -6.85 6.68 4.31
N GLY A 102 -7.70 6.69 3.29
CA GLY A 102 -7.51 7.50 2.09
C GLY A 102 -7.50 9.00 2.38
N LYS A 103 -8.32 9.44 3.35
CA LYS A 103 -8.51 10.84 3.73
C LYS A 103 -7.51 11.28 4.81
N THR A 104 -7.30 10.47 5.83
CA THR A 104 -6.58 10.85 7.05
C THR A 104 -5.14 10.32 7.10
N GLY A 105 -4.76 9.37 6.23
CA GLY A 105 -3.43 8.76 6.28
C GLY A 105 -3.25 7.98 7.59
N MET A 106 -2.20 8.28 8.35
CA MET A 106 -1.91 7.61 9.64
C MET A 106 -2.69 8.22 10.81
N GLU A 107 -3.59 9.18 10.60
CA GLU A 107 -4.40 9.81 11.67
C GLU A 107 -5.74 9.13 11.88
N ILE A 108 -5.87 7.90 11.45
CA ILE A 108 -7.09 7.13 11.66
C ILE A 108 -7.29 6.83 13.14
N GLU A 109 -8.52 7.03 13.62
CA GLU A 109 -8.91 6.67 14.99
C GLU A 109 -9.31 5.18 15.02
N LEU A 110 -8.38 4.30 15.40
CA LEU A 110 -8.59 2.85 15.37
C LEU A 110 -9.74 2.37 16.27
N ASP A 111 -10.08 3.11 17.31
CA ASP A 111 -11.20 2.79 18.22
C ASP A 111 -12.56 2.76 17.48
N LYS A 112 -12.72 3.53 16.40
CA LYS A 112 -13.92 3.46 15.53
C LYS A 112 -14.07 2.12 14.81
N TYR A 113 -12.98 1.34 14.75
CA TYR A 113 -12.84 0.11 14.00
C TYR A 113 -12.65 -1.11 14.91
N GLU A 114 -13.10 -1.04 16.16
CA GLU A 114 -12.93 -2.09 17.18
C GLU A 114 -13.30 -3.50 16.67
N LYS A 115 -14.41 -3.63 15.91
CA LYS A 115 -14.86 -4.92 15.40
C LYS A 115 -13.84 -5.60 14.48
N ILE A 116 -13.21 -4.86 13.57
CA ILE A 116 -12.17 -5.42 12.69
C ILE A 116 -10.83 -5.50 13.40
N HIS A 117 -10.57 -4.63 14.38
CA HIS A 117 -9.33 -4.60 15.14
C HIS A 117 -9.21 -5.80 16.09
N THR A 118 -10.32 -6.23 16.69
CA THR A 118 -10.36 -7.33 17.67
C THR A 118 -10.66 -8.69 17.04
N TYR A 119 -11.09 -8.74 15.78
CA TYR A 119 -11.36 -10.01 15.10
C TYR A 119 -10.06 -10.77 14.83
N ASN A 120 -10.05 -12.06 15.18
CA ASN A 120 -8.88 -12.93 15.02
C ASN A 120 -8.75 -13.45 13.58
N PHE A 121 -8.27 -12.60 12.68
CA PHE A 121 -7.95 -13.00 11.31
C PHE A 121 -6.71 -13.90 11.27
N ILE A 122 -6.76 -14.92 10.42
CA ILE A 122 -5.61 -15.80 10.13
C ILE A 122 -4.97 -15.46 8.79
N SER A 123 -3.71 -15.86 8.61
CA SER A 123 -2.98 -15.64 7.35
C SER A 123 -3.66 -16.33 6.16
N PRO A 124 -3.51 -15.80 4.94
CA PRO A 124 -3.93 -16.47 3.72
C PRO A 124 -3.47 -17.93 3.63
N SER A 125 -4.31 -18.79 3.05
CA SER A 125 -3.93 -20.20 2.83
C SER A 125 -2.81 -20.33 1.81
N ASN A 126 -1.97 -21.38 1.94
CA ASN A 126 -0.92 -21.68 0.97
C ASN A 126 -1.47 -21.83 -0.46
N ASN A 127 -2.66 -22.41 -0.62
CA ASN A 127 -3.30 -22.55 -1.93
C ASN A 127 -3.61 -21.19 -2.57
N LEU A 128 -4.13 -20.25 -1.79
CA LEU A 128 -4.35 -18.87 -2.25
C LEU A 128 -3.02 -18.23 -2.64
N LEU A 129 -1.99 -18.34 -1.80
CA LEU A 129 -0.68 -17.73 -2.07
C LEU A 129 0.02 -18.30 -3.32
N LEU A 130 -0.07 -19.62 -3.54
CA LEU A 130 0.45 -20.27 -4.74
C LEU A 130 -0.29 -19.79 -5.98
N HIS A 131 -1.62 -19.68 -5.92
CA HIS A 131 -2.42 -19.15 -7.02
C HIS A 131 -2.05 -17.71 -7.38
N ILE A 132 -1.86 -16.84 -6.37
CA ILE A 132 -1.42 -15.45 -6.59
C ILE A 132 -0.01 -15.39 -7.17
N ASN A 133 0.87 -16.30 -6.76
CA ASN A 133 2.21 -16.39 -7.34
C ASN A 133 2.16 -16.80 -8.82
N ASP A 134 1.31 -17.75 -9.20
CA ASP A 134 1.12 -18.15 -10.60
C ASP A 134 0.57 -17.00 -11.46
N VAL A 135 -0.36 -16.22 -10.90
CA VAL A 135 -0.84 -14.97 -11.50
C VAL A 135 0.32 -14.01 -11.80
N HIS A 136 1.22 -13.77 -10.84
CA HIS A 136 2.36 -12.89 -11.07
C HIS A 136 3.33 -13.47 -12.12
N ARG A 137 3.58 -14.78 -12.08
CA ARG A 137 4.43 -15.47 -13.06
C ARG A 137 3.89 -15.34 -14.48
N SER A 138 2.57 -15.47 -14.68
CA SER A 138 1.94 -15.29 -16.00
C SER A 138 2.09 -13.86 -16.56
N LEU A 139 2.42 -12.89 -15.70
CA LEU A 139 2.70 -11.50 -16.07
C LEU A 139 4.20 -11.18 -16.11
N ASN A 140 5.08 -12.18 -16.00
CA ASN A 140 6.53 -12.02 -15.85
C ASN A 140 6.93 -11.13 -14.65
N LYS A 141 6.16 -11.19 -13.56
CA LYS A 141 6.41 -10.46 -12.31
C LYS A 141 6.71 -11.44 -11.18
N LYS A 142 7.40 -10.94 -10.14
CA LYS A 142 7.68 -11.71 -8.92
C LYS A 142 6.71 -11.29 -7.82
N TYR A 143 6.17 -12.26 -7.11
CA TYR A 143 5.40 -12.05 -5.90
C TYR A 143 6.20 -12.53 -4.69
N LEU A 144 6.27 -11.72 -3.64
CA LEU A 144 6.94 -12.11 -2.41
C LEU A 144 5.91 -12.76 -1.46
N ILE A 145 5.76 -14.08 -1.58
CA ILE A 145 4.82 -14.89 -0.80
C ILE A 145 5.01 -14.70 0.72
N GLU A 146 6.27 -14.57 1.15
CA GLU A 146 6.61 -14.34 2.57
C GLU A 146 5.88 -13.13 3.16
N GLY A 147 5.59 -12.11 2.34
CA GLY A 147 4.80 -10.94 2.72
C GLY A 147 3.32 -11.21 2.98
N ASN A 148 2.84 -12.44 2.86
CA ASN A 148 1.48 -12.83 3.26
C ASN A 148 1.45 -14.17 4.01
N ARG A 149 2.61 -14.66 4.51
CA ARG A 149 2.63 -15.79 5.45
C ARG A 149 2.12 -15.43 6.84
N LYS A 150 2.05 -14.13 7.14
CA LYS A 150 1.38 -13.60 8.32
C LYS A 150 0.14 -12.81 7.91
N ASN A 151 -0.78 -12.68 8.85
CA ASN A 151 -1.92 -11.78 8.74
C ASN A 151 -1.51 -10.41 9.28
N TYR A 152 -1.85 -9.34 8.54
CA TYR A 152 -1.63 -8.00 9.06
C TYR A 152 -2.72 -7.62 10.07
N SER A 153 -2.36 -7.11 11.24
CA SER A 153 -3.34 -6.49 12.13
C SER A 153 -3.87 -5.19 11.52
N ILE A 154 -5.02 -4.71 11.99
CA ILE A 154 -5.57 -3.43 11.52
C ILE A 154 -4.63 -2.26 11.87
N SER A 155 -3.94 -2.32 13.02
CA SER A 155 -2.92 -1.34 13.41
C SER A 155 -1.64 -1.41 12.56
N GLU A 156 -1.25 -2.58 12.06
CA GLU A 156 -0.16 -2.70 11.10
C GLU A 156 -0.60 -2.10 9.75
N LEU A 157 -1.80 -2.42 9.29
CA LEU A 157 -2.35 -1.88 8.04
C LEU A 157 -2.49 -0.35 8.08
N SER A 158 -2.84 0.25 9.23
CA SER A 158 -2.97 1.70 9.36
C SER A 158 -1.65 2.47 9.16
N ILE A 159 -0.51 1.77 9.25
CA ILE A 159 0.82 2.35 8.97
C ILE A 159 1.33 1.90 7.61
N LEU A 160 1.22 0.61 7.29
CA LEU A 160 1.74 0.05 6.04
C LEU A 160 1.04 0.64 4.82
N ILE A 161 -0.30 0.77 4.87
CA ILE A 161 -1.07 1.29 3.73
C ILE A 161 -0.65 2.72 3.40
N PRO A 162 -0.65 3.70 4.33
CA PRO A 162 -0.21 5.05 4.00
C PRO A 162 1.22 5.13 3.45
N LEU A 163 2.17 4.35 3.98
CA LEU A 163 3.55 4.34 3.47
C LEU A 163 3.64 3.80 2.04
N ILE A 164 3.00 2.66 1.76
CA ILE A 164 3.03 2.02 0.44
C ILE A 164 2.29 2.90 -0.58
N VAL A 165 1.14 3.46 -0.22
CA VAL A 165 0.38 4.38 -1.08
C VAL A 165 1.19 5.64 -1.38
N LEU A 166 1.89 6.18 -0.39
CA LEU A 166 2.70 7.38 -0.58
C LEU A 166 3.87 7.15 -1.54
N GLN A 167 4.37 5.92 -1.68
CA GLN A 167 5.34 5.59 -2.73
C GLN A 167 4.78 5.90 -4.12
N GLU A 168 3.57 5.45 -4.43
CA GLU A 168 2.94 5.73 -5.72
C GLU A 168 2.50 7.19 -5.86
N ASP A 169 2.04 7.83 -4.78
CA ASP A 169 1.65 9.24 -4.79
C ASP A 169 2.85 10.19 -4.98
N ILE A 170 4.06 9.84 -4.51
CA ILE A 170 5.28 10.61 -4.82
C ILE A 170 5.67 10.46 -6.29
N ASN A 171 5.57 9.24 -6.83
CA ASN A 171 5.92 8.98 -8.23
C ASN A 171 4.87 9.53 -9.22
N TYR A 172 3.61 9.57 -8.81
CA TYR A 172 2.45 9.97 -9.60
C TYR A 172 1.50 10.85 -8.77
N PRO A 173 1.92 12.10 -8.45
CA PRO A 173 1.21 12.95 -7.51
C PRO A 173 -0.14 13.43 -8.03
N MET A 174 -1.13 13.43 -7.13
CA MET A 174 -2.38 14.17 -7.31
C MET A 174 -2.15 15.69 -7.33
N PRO A 175 -3.03 16.50 -7.96
CA PRO A 175 -4.23 16.08 -8.70
C PRO A 175 -3.94 15.71 -10.16
N LYS A 176 -2.72 15.97 -10.67
CA LYS A 176 -2.36 15.71 -12.07
C LYS A 176 -2.43 14.21 -12.41
N TYR A 177 -1.93 13.37 -11.51
CA TYR A 177 -2.00 11.92 -11.60
C TYR A 177 -2.88 11.35 -10.48
N GLN A 178 -2.89 10.02 -10.34
CA GLN A 178 -3.79 9.31 -9.44
C GLN A 178 -3.07 8.29 -8.56
N GLY A 179 -1.78 8.49 -8.21
CA GLY A 179 -1.00 7.51 -7.44
C GLY A 179 -1.71 7.06 -6.15
N ARG A 180 -2.20 8.03 -5.36
CA ARG A 180 -3.02 7.74 -4.16
C ARG A 180 -4.33 7.02 -4.50
N LYS A 181 -5.16 7.62 -5.38
CA LYS A 181 -6.49 7.07 -5.74
C LYS A 181 -6.42 5.66 -6.31
N MET A 182 -5.49 5.40 -7.22
CA MET A 182 -5.33 4.11 -7.88
C MET A 182 -5.08 2.99 -6.89
N SER A 183 -4.25 3.25 -5.88
CA SER A 183 -3.97 2.30 -4.80
C SER A 183 -5.24 1.95 -4.02
N PHE A 184 -5.98 2.98 -3.58
CA PHE A 184 -7.23 2.79 -2.85
C PHE A 184 -8.33 2.11 -3.68
N TYR A 185 -8.41 2.38 -4.99
CA TYR A 185 -9.30 1.64 -5.88
C TYR A 185 -9.00 0.14 -5.86
N ARG A 186 -7.73 -0.27 -5.88
CA ARG A 186 -7.37 -1.70 -5.82
C ARG A 186 -7.81 -2.33 -4.50
N TYR A 187 -7.64 -1.61 -3.38
CA TYR A 187 -8.01 -2.09 -2.05
C TYR A 187 -9.52 -2.27 -1.92
N ILE A 188 -10.32 -1.29 -2.34
CA ILE A 188 -11.79 -1.40 -2.33
C ILE A 188 -12.27 -2.53 -3.25
N GLU A 189 -11.68 -2.65 -4.45
CA GLU A 189 -12.00 -3.75 -5.36
C GLU A 189 -11.68 -5.12 -4.72
N SER A 190 -10.56 -5.26 -4.02
CA SER A 190 -10.20 -6.50 -3.33
C SER A 190 -11.18 -6.89 -2.21
N ILE A 191 -11.67 -5.90 -1.47
CA ILE A 191 -12.69 -6.07 -0.43
C ILE A 191 -14.05 -6.42 -1.04
N SER A 192 -14.29 -5.98 -2.27
CA SER A 192 -15.55 -6.18 -2.98
C SER A 192 -15.61 -7.50 -3.73
N CYS A 193 -14.51 -8.24 -3.85
CA CYS A 193 -14.45 -9.52 -4.53
C CYS A 193 -15.27 -10.60 -3.79
N ASP A 194 -16.07 -11.36 -4.56
CA ASP A 194 -16.85 -12.49 -4.08
C ASP A 194 -16.12 -13.83 -4.26
N ASN A 195 -15.10 -13.87 -5.13
CA ASN A 195 -14.35 -15.09 -5.44
C ASN A 195 -12.92 -14.78 -5.88
N VAL A 196 -12.10 -15.84 -5.95
CA VAL A 196 -10.67 -15.76 -6.30
C VAL A 196 -10.45 -15.29 -7.75
N ALA A 197 -11.38 -15.58 -8.67
CA ALA A 197 -11.26 -15.14 -10.06
C ALA A 197 -11.36 -13.61 -10.18
N GLN A 198 -12.22 -12.97 -9.40
CA GLN A 198 -12.26 -11.50 -9.31
C GLN A 198 -10.98 -10.95 -8.68
N LEU A 199 -10.46 -11.59 -7.61
CA LEU A 199 -9.18 -11.20 -7.02
C LEU A 199 -8.03 -11.26 -8.03
N TYR A 200 -7.99 -12.27 -8.91
CA TYR A 200 -7.01 -12.34 -9.99
C TYR A 200 -7.03 -11.07 -10.84
N GLU A 201 -8.21 -10.64 -11.28
CA GLU A 201 -8.34 -9.43 -12.08
C GLU A 201 -7.88 -8.18 -11.29
N VAL A 202 -8.21 -8.08 -10.00
CA VAL A 202 -7.70 -7.00 -9.14
C VAL A 202 -6.17 -7.02 -9.05
N ILE A 203 -5.53 -8.18 -8.94
CA ILE A 203 -4.06 -8.30 -8.95
C ILE A 203 -3.48 -7.89 -10.31
N ARG A 204 -4.05 -8.35 -11.44
CA ARG A 204 -3.61 -7.90 -12.77
C ARG A 204 -3.63 -6.38 -12.90
N ARG A 205 -4.71 -5.76 -12.42
CA ARG A 205 -4.92 -4.31 -12.42
C ARG A 205 -3.95 -3.59 -11.48
N THR A 206 -3.67 -4.16 -10.31
CA THR A 206 -2.69 -3.65 -9.35
C THR A 206 -1.27 -3.63 -9.92
N LEU A 207 -0.97 -4.62 -10.78
CA LEU A 207 0.32 -4.72 -11.46
C LEU A 207 0.34 -3.95 -12.80
N SER A 208 -0.77 -3.34 -13.24
CA SER A 208 -0.81 -2.67 -14.53
C SER A 208 -0.05 -1.34 -14.51
N HIS A 209 0.57 -0.99 -15.64
CA HIS A 209 1.12 0.34 -15.89
C HIS A 209 0.13 1.26 -16.62
N THR A 210 -1.07 0.76 -16.92
CA THR A 210 -2.18 1.52 -17.50
C THR A 210 -3.22 1.82 -16.43
N ARG A 211 -4.07 2.83 -16.68
CA ARG A 211 -5.23 3.13 -15.82
C ARG A 211 -6.43 2.29 -16.30
N PRO A 212 -6.83 1.24 -15.58
CA PRO A 212 -7.96 0.43 -15.99
C PRO A 212 -9.29 1.11 -15.60
N ILE A 213 -10.37 0.78 -16.32
CA ILE A 213 -11.73 1.23 -15.98
C ILE A 213 -12.13 0.63 -14.63
N LEU A 214 -12.73 1.43 -13.73
CA LEU A 214 -13.18 0.97 -12.41
C LEU A 214 -14.21 -0.16 -12.52
N PHE A 215 -14.23 -1.08 -11.55
CA PHE A 215 -15.24 -2.14 -11.54
C PHE A 215 -16.64 -1.55 -11.36
N GLU A 216 -17.59 -2.07 -12.14
CA GLU A 216 -18.99 -1.71 -12.04
C GLU A 216 -19.60 -2.19 -10.72
N GLY A 217 -20.56 -1.44 -10.18
CA GLY A 217 -21.28 -1.80 -8.95
C GLY A 217 -20.54 -1.52 -7.63
N ILE A 218 -19.35 -0.93 -7.67
CA ILE A 218 -18.60 -0.51 -6.48
C ILE A 218 -18.74 1.01 -6.29
N ASP A 219 -19.02 1.43 -5.06
CA ASP A 219 -19.01 2.84 -4.68
C ASP A 219 -17.59 3.34 -4.41
N TYR A 220 -17.13 4.27 -5.24
CA TYR A 220 -15.81 4.91 -5.13
C TYR A 220 -15.88 6.39 -4.73
N LYS A 221 -17.05 6.90 -4.35
CA LYS A 221 -17.28 8.34 -4.14
C LYS A 221 -16.23 8.97 -3.23
N ASP A 222 -15.98 8.33 -2.09
CA ASP A 222 -14.98 8.79 -1.10
C ASP A 222 -13.56 8.88 -1.70
N ILE A 223 -13.19 7.95 -2.59
CA ILE A 223 -11.86 7.93 -3.20
C ILE A 223 -11.75 8.95 -4.33
N VAL A 224 -12.83 9.15 -5.10
CA VAL A 224 -12.89 10.19 -6.13
C VAL A 224 -12.68 11.57 -5.52
N GLU A 225 -13.18 11.81 -4.32
CA GLU A 225 -13.06 13.08 -3.60
C GLU A 225 -11.70 13.32 -2.95
N LEU A 226 -10.76 12.36 -2.97
CA LEU A 226 -9.43 12.51 -2.31
C LEU A 226 -8.59 13.67 -2.85
N SER A 227 -8.87 14.17 -4.05
CA SER A 227 -8.17 15.36 -4.58
C SER A 227 -8.44 16.63 -3.75
N ASN A 228 -9.49 16.63 -2.93
CA ASN A 228 -9.82 17.73 -2.03
C ASN A 228 -8.98 17.72 -0.73
N TYR A 229 -8.13 16.70 -0.56
CA TYR A 229 -7.30 16.45 0.62
C TYR A 229 -5.80 16.41 0.24
N VAL A 230 -5.43 17.16 -0.80
CA VAL A 230 -4.06 17.36 -1.31
C VAL A 230 -3.54 18.71 -0.85
#